data_AF-A0A1I7WMA7-F1
#
_entry.id   AF-A0A1I7WMA7-F1
#
_cell.length_a   1.000
_cell.length_b   1.000
_cell.length_c   1.000
_cell.angle_alpha   90.00
_cell.angle_beta   90.00
_cell.angle_gamma   90.00
#
_symmetry.space_group_name_H-M   'P 1'
#
loop_
_entity.id
_entity.type
_entity.pdbx_description
1 polymer ?
#
loop_
_entity_poly.entity_id
_entity_poly.type
_entity_poly.pdbx_seq_one_letter_code
_entity_poly.pdbx_strand_id
1 'polypeptide(L)'
;MYRLMKSKIHDRIEQQNIPSIIEDVTKEQAKEIVAGMLGRMAIKGENDQTSQKTIEQTSRLTEHQREILKSTFKQMGHDSVKIGLTILVKLFAEYPRYKLIWPQFRAIPDSSLMHAIELRRHASVYMCGLGSIIQSMRNEEELAAQLNRIARAHINVFATNLNYISVTNTLKKSSSKSTHMLDPVLDVVKECNGYQMDNETKEAWTTLYDVIANLIDIYRNKPH
;
A
#
# COMPACT_ATOMS: atom_id res chain seq x y z
N MET A 1 24.79 26.19 -5.30
CA MET A 1 23.99 26.32 -4.05
C MET A 1 23.67 24.98 -3.38
N TYR A 2 23.37 23.90 -4.12
CA TYR A 2 23.12 22.55 -3.57
C TYR A 2 24.35 21.88 -2.89
N ARG A 3 25.57 22.26 -3.29
CA ARG A 3 26.82 21.75 -2.71
C ARG A 3 27.17 22.34 -1.32
N LEU A 4 26.69 23.55 -1.02
CA LEU A 4 26.97 24.23 0.26
C LEU A 4 26.01 23.84 1.40
N MET A 5 24.78 23.38 1.09
CA MET A 5 23.87 22.85 2.11
C MET A 5 24.27 21.45 2.59
N LYS A 6 24.93 20.66 1.73
CA LYS A 6 25.38 19.30 2.08
C LYS A 6 26.53 19.28 3.08
N SER A 7 27.42 20.28 3.04
CA SER A 7 28.53 20.42 3.99
C SER A 7 28.06 20.82 5.39
N LYS A 8 27.17 21.81 5.52
CA LYS A 8 26.68 22.27 6.84
C LYS A 8 25.82 21.26 7.60
N ILE A 9 25.24 20.27 6.92
CA ILE A 9 24.50 19.17 7.55
C ILE A 9 25.46 18.07 8.00
N HIS A 10 26.54 17.83 7.25
CA HIS A 10 27.56 16.84 7.60
C HIS A 10 28.32 17.27 8.88
N ASP A 11 28.68 18.55 8.97
CA ASP A 11 29.43 19.10 10.12
C ASP A 11 28.61 19.10 11.44
N ARG A 12 27.27 19.01 11.36
CA ARG A 12 26.39 18.97 12.54
C ARG A 12 26.12 17.55 13.06
N ILE A 13 26.38 16.53 12.25
CA ILE A 13 26.17 15.12 12.59
C ILE A 13 27.41 14.53 13.28
N GLU A 14 28.62 15.03 12.98
CA GLU A 14 29.86 14.58 13.61
C GLU A 14 30.02 14.98 15.09
N GLN A 15 29.19 15.90 15.61
CA GLN A 15 29.27 16.35 17.01
C GLN A 15 28.38 15.57 17.98
N GLN A 16 27.55 14.63 17.51
CA GLN A 16 26.78 13.75 18.39
C GLN A 16 27.35 12.33 18.32
N ASN A 17 28.17 12.04 19.31
CA ASN A 17 28.89 10.77 19.49
C ASN A 17 27.91 9.64 19.86
N ILE A 18 27.12 9.18 18.89
CA ILE A 18 26.25 8.00 19.00
C ILE A 18 26.85 6.91 18.10
N PRO A 19 27.15 5.70 18.60
CA PRO A 19 27.89 4.69 17.84
C PRO A 19 27.19 4.30 16.53
N SER A 20 27.94 4.36 15.41
CA SER A 20 27.48 4.16 14.02
C SER A 20 27.03 2.75 13.66
N ILE A 21 26.92 1.84 14.64
CA ILE A 21 26.62 0.42 14.40
C ILE A 21 25.10 0.19 14.24
N ILE A 22 24.24 1.03 14.81
CA ILE A 22 22.77 0.83 14.79
C ILE A 22 22.13 1.37 13.49
N GLU A 23 22.68 2.43 12.89
CA GLU A 23 22.16 2.99 11.64
C GLU A 23 22.52 2.16 10.40
N ASP A 24 23.70 1.56 10.37
CA ASP A 24 24.13 0.74 9.22
C ASP A 24 23.41 -0.61 9.19
N VAL A 25 23.16 -1.23 10.35
CA VAL A 25 22.39 -2.48 10.43
C VAL A 25 20.95 -2.28 9.95
N THR A 26 20.31 -1.13 10.23
CA THR A 26 18.93 -0.88 9.81
C THR A 26 18.81 -0.46 8.34
N LYS A 27 19.80 0.24 7.79
CA LYS A 27 19.84 0.58 6.35
C LYS A 27 20.21 -0.62 5.49
N GLU A 28 21.15 -1.46 5.93
CA GLU A 28 21.50 -2.69 5.22
C GLU A 28 20.42 -3.76 5.35
N GLN A 29 19.76 -3.92 6.51
CA GLN A 29 18.58 -4.78 6.62
C GLN A 29 17.41 -4.26 5.77
N ALA A 30 17.18 -2.95 5.69
CA ALA A 30 16.15 -2.39 4.81
C ALA A 30 16.51 -2.56 3.33
N LYS A 31 17.79 -2.41 2.96
CA LYS A 31 18.26 -2.71 1.60
C LYS A 31 18.22 -4.19 1.29
N GLU A 32 18.50 -5.11 2.23
CA GLU A 32 18.36 -6.56 2.03
C GLU A 32 16.90 -7.00 1.98
N ILE A 33 15.99 -6.35 2.72
CA ILE A 33 14.55 -6.60 2.61
C ILE A 33 14.04 -6.11 1.25
N VAL A 34 14.45 -4.92 0.81
CA VAL A 34 14.07 -4.35 -0.49
C VAL A 34 14.77 -5.07 -1.65
N ALA A 35 16.04 -5.42 -1.54
CA ALA A 35 16.80 -6.21 -2.52
C ALA A 35 16.39 -7.68 -2.48
N GLY A 36 15.93 -8.22 -1.36
CA GLY A 36 15.31 -9.53 -1.25
C GLY A 36 13.89 -9.57 -1.83
N MET A 37 13.18 -8.43 -1.84
CA MET A 37 11.93 -8.21 -2.58
C MET A 37 12.16 -7.97 -4.08
N LEU A 38 13.26 -7.31 -4.47
CA LEU A 38 13.56 -6.97 -5.87
C LEU A 38 14.39 -8.05 -6.61
N GLY A 39 15.25 -8.78 -5.89
CA GLY A 39 16.26 -9.70 -6.43
C GLY A 39 15.78 -11.14 -6.67
N ARG A 40 14.55 -11.48 -6.25
CA ARG A 40 13.91 -12.79 -6.57
C ARG A 40 12.91 -12.70 -7.73
N MET A 41 13.12 -11.75 -8.65
CA MET A 41 12.25 -11.53 -9.82
C MET A 41 12.96 -11.77 -11.15
N ALA A 42 13.66 -12.90 -11.28
CA ALA A 42 13.98 -13.43 -12.60
C ALA A 42 12.71 -14.07 -13.20
N ILE A 43 12.23 -13.47 -14.28
CA ILE A 43 11.04 -13.85 -15.04
C ILE A 43 11.19 -15.29 -15.57
N LYS A 44 10.29 -16.19 -15.15
CA LYS A 44 9.97 -17.39 -15.92
C LYS A 44 8.53 -17.85 -15.64
N GLY A 45 7.69 -17.77 -16.67
CA GLY A 45 6.40 -18.46 -16.79
C GLY A 45 5.37 -18.10 -15.74
N GLU A 46 4.70 -16.95 -15.89
CA GLU A 46 3.40 -16.80 -15.27
C GLU A 46 2.47 -17.87 -15.89
N ASN A 47 1.80 -18.67 -15.05
CA ASN A 47 0.83 -19.66 -15.51
C ASN A 47 -0.23 -18.91 -16.34
N ASP A 48 -0.44 -19.33 -17.59
CA ASP A 48 -1.39 -18.78 -18.56
C ASP A 48 -2.77 -18.45 -17.93
N GLN A 49 -3.26 -19.31 -17.03
CA GLN A 49 -4.52 -19.14 -16.32
C GLN A 49 -4.49 -18.03 -15.25
N THR A 50 -3.38 -17.81 -14.56
CA THR A 50 -3.26 -16.72 -13.57
C THR A 50 -3.18 -15.38 -14.28
N SER A 51 -2.41 -15.29 -15.36
CA SER A 51 -2.32 -14.09 -16.19
C SER A 51 -3.66 -13.76 -16.84
N GLN A 52 -4.38 -14.77 -17.35
CA GLN A 52 -5.73 -14.58 -17.89
C GLN A 52 -6.71 -14.03 -16.84
N LYS A 53 -6.71 -14.61 -15.62
CA LYS A 53 -7.53 -14.10 -14.52
C LYS A 53 -7.14 -12.69 -14.10
N THR A 54 -5.86 -12.33 -14.19
CA THR A 54 -5.42 -10.95 -13.95
C THR A 54 -6.03 -10.00 -14.97
N ILE A 55 -5.93 -10.32 -16.26
CA ILE A 55 -6.49 -9.52 -17.35
C ILE A 55 -8.02 -9.38 -17.19
N GLU A 56 -8.71 -10.47 -16.82
CA GLU A 56 -10.14 -10.42 -16.52
C GLU A 56 -10.47 -9.47 -15.36
N GLN A 57 -9.63 -9.37 -14.34
CA GLN A 57 -9.86 -8.41 -13.26
C GLN A 57 -9.54 -6.98 -13.68
N THR A 58 -8.43 -6.73 -14.38
CA THR A 58 -8.04 -5.38 -14.79
C THR A 58 -9.00 -4.78 -15.82
N SER A 59 -9.57 -5.60 -16.69
CA SER A 59 -10.59 -5.16 -17.67
C SER A 59 -11.91 -4.68 -17.04
N ARG A 60 -12.16 -4.96 -15.74
CA ARG A 60 -13.31 -4.41 -15.00
C ARG A 60 -13.20 -2.90 -14.78
N LEU A 61 -12.00 -2.34 -14.82
CA LEU A 61 -11.78 -0.90 -14.72
C LEU A 61 -11.95 -0.27 -16.10
N THR A 62 -13.09 0.40 -16.31
CA THR A 62 -13.37 1.14 -17.55
C THR A 62 -12.45 2.34 -17.71
N GLU A 63 -12.28 2.83 -18.95
CA GLU A 63 -11.46 4.03 -19.21
C GLU A 63 -11.97 5.25 -18.43
N HIS A 64 -13.30 5.42 -18.35
CA HIS A 64 -13.92 6.50 -17.56
C HIS A 64 -13.57 6.40 -16.07
N GLN A 65 -13.68 5.21 -15.47
CA GLN A 65 -13.28 4.98 -14.08
C GLN A 65 -11.79 5.23 -13.86
N ARG A 66 -10.92 4.88 -14.81
CA ARG A 66 -9.47 5.17 -14.74
C ARG A 66 -9.20 6.67 -14.71
N GLU A 67 -9.91 7.47 -15.51
CA GLU A 67 -9.77 8.93 -15.47
C GLU A 67 -10.30 9.53 -14.16
N ILE A 68 -11.40 9.00 -13.61
CA ILE A 68 -11.89 9.40 -12.28
C ILE A 68 -10.83 9.09 -11.20
N LEU A 69 -10.25 7.89 -11.21
CA LEU A 69 -9.22 7.49 -10.24
C LEU A 69 -7.97 8.38 -10.34
N LYS A 70 -7.51 8.69 -11.55
CA LYS A 70 -6.36 9.57 -11.78
C LYS A 70 -6.63 11.00 -11.31
N SER A 71 -7.79 11.56 -11.66
CA SER A 71 -8.16 12.94 -11.30
C SER A 71 -8.34 13.11 -9.80
N THR A 72 -9.07 12.20 -9.15
CA THR A 72 -9.34 12.27 -7.71
C THR A 72 -8.11 11.95 -6.85
N PHE A 73 -7.24 11.04 -7.29
CA PHE A 73 -5.97 10.77 -6.61
C PHE A 73 -4.97 11.92 -6.73
N LYS A 74 -4.98 12.66 -7.84
CA LYS A 74 -4.13 13.85 -8.00
C LYS A 74 -4.36 14.85 -6.86
N GLN A 75 -5.60 14.99 -6.40
CA GLN A 75 -5.95 15.88 -5.28
C GLN A 75 -5.40 15.40 -3.94
N MET A 76 -5.17 14.10 -3.78
CA MET A 76 -4.51 13.51 -2.60
C MET A 76 -2.98 13.74 -2.59
N GLY A 77 -2.40 14.20 -3.70
CA GLY A 77 -0.95 14.28 -3.90
C GLY A 77 -0.22 15.41 -3.16
N HIS A 78 -0.94 16.41 -2.63
CA HIS A 78 -0.33 17.60 -2.02
C HIS A 78 0.47 17.28 -0.73
N ASP A 79 0.04 16.28 0.04
CA ASP A 79 0.78 15.72 1.18
C ASP A 79 0.49 14.22 1.29
N SER A 80 1.02 13.47 0.32
CA SER A 80 0.69 12.04 0.15
C SER A 80 0.97 11.23 1.41
N VAL A 81 2.06 11.50 2.13
CA VAL A 81 2.41 10.76 3.35
C VAL A 81 1.41 11.05 4.48
N LYS A 82 1.02 12.31 4.69
CA LYS A 82 0.00 12.66 5.69
C LYS A 82 -1.36 12.06 5.34
N ILE A 83 -1.71 12.03 4.05
CA ILE A 83 -2.92 11.36 3.56
C ILE A 83 -2.88 9.86 3.85
N GLY A 84 -1.77 9.19 3.53
CA GLY A 84 -1.58 7.77 3.84
C GLY A 84 -1.67 7.49 5.35
N LEU A 85 -1.09 8.36 6.19
CA LEU A 85 -1.22 8.27 7.65
C LEU A 85 -2.68 8.36 8.09
N THR A 86 -3.42 9.32 7.54
CA THR A 86 -4.84 9.55 7.87
C THR A 86 -5.68 8.32 7.52
N ILE A 87 -5.47 7.74 6.33
CA ILE A 87 -6.14 6.50 5.89
C ILE A 87 -5.86 5.35 6.87
N LEU A 88 -4.58 5.12 7.20
CA LEU A 88 -4.19 4.01 8.08
C LEU A 88 -4.66 4.19 9.53
N VAL A 89 -4.68 5.42 10.05
CA VAL A 89 -5.20 5.70 11.39
C VAL A 89 -6.72 5.52 11.43
N LYS A 90 -7.46 5.99 10.42
CA LYS A 90 -8.90 5.71 10.29
C LYS A 90 -9.17 4.20 10.24
N LEU A 91 -8.37 3.44 9.48
CA LEU A 91 -8.46 1.97 9.46
C LEU A 91 -8.25 1.35 10.84
N PHE A 92 -7.23 1.77 11.59
CA PHE A 92 -6.95 1.19 12.90
C PHE A 92 -7.97 1.62 13.96
N ALA A 93 -8.57 2.80 13.83
CA ALA A 93 -9.65 3.23 14.71
C ALA A 93 -10.91 2.38 14.51
N GLU A 94 -11.30 2.15 13.25
CA GLU A 94 -12.49 1.35 12.92
C GLU A 94 -12.25 -0.15 13.11
N TYR A 95 -11.04 -0.62 12.78
CA TYR A 95 -10.65 -2.02 12.85
C TYR A 95 -9.31 -2.23 13.58
N PRO A 96 -9.28 -2.12 14.93
CA PRO A 96 -8.04 -2.20 15.72
C PRO A 96 -7.22 -3.46 15.51
N ARG A 97 -7.86 -4.57 15.10
CA ARG A 97 -7.17 -5.83 14.79
C ARG A 97 -6.17 -5.72 13.63
N TYR A 98 -6.36 -4.76 12.70
CA TYR A 98 -5.42 -4.55 11.60
C TYR A 98 -4.05 -4.10 12.08
N LYS A 99 -3.98 -3.31 13.15
CA LYS A 99 -2.71 -2.89 13.76
C LYS A 99 -1.85 -4.09 14.21
N LEU A 100 -2.49 -5.20 14.59
CA LEU A 100 -1.81 -6.41 15.09
C LEU A 100 -1.12 -7.22 14.01
N ILE A 101 -1.44 -6.95 12.74
CA ILE A 101 -0.79 -7.56 11.58
C ILE A 101 0.69 -7.20 11.61
N TRP A 102 1.06 -5.95 11.84
CA TRP A 102 2.46 -5.51 11.79
C TRP A 102 3.06 -5.47 13.20
N PRO A 103 4.04 -6.33 13.52
CA PRO A 103 4.66 -6.37 14.86
C PRO A 103 5.16 -5.00 15.34
N GLN A 104 5.73 -4.20 14.43
CA GLN A 104 6.25 -2.86 14.71
C GLN A 104 5.18 -1.86 15.18
N PHE A 105 3.89 -2.09 14.92
CA PHE A 105 2.82 -1.19 15.36
C PHE A 105 2.21 -1.60 16.69
N ARG A 106 2.38 -2.85 17.14
CA ARG A 106 1.66 -3.41 18.30
C ARG A 106 1.93 -2.65 19.59
N ALA A 107 3.17 -2.20 19.79
CA ALA A 107 3.58 -1.49 20.99
C ALA A 107 3.28 0.01 20.96
N ILE A 108 2.85 0.56 19.81
CA ILE A 108 2.63 2.00 19.65
C ILE A 108 1.24 2.34 20.18
N PRO A 109 1.07 3.25 21.16
CA PRO A 109 -0.26 3.68 21.60
C PRO A 109 -1.06 4.35 20.48
N ASP A 110 -2.38 4.20 20.48
CA ASP A 110 -3.22 4.76 19.40
C ASP A 110 -3.10 6.29 19.30
N SER A 111 -3.01 6.97 20.45
CA SER A 111 -2.77 8.41 20.55
C SER A 111 -1.44 8.87 19.93
N SER A 112 -0.49 7.95 19.72
CA SER A 112 0.85 8.25 19.20
C SER A 112 1.03 7.82 17.73
N LEU A 113 0.06 7.12 17.13
CA LEU A 113 0.15 6.58 15.77
C LEU A 113 0.45 7.66 14.72
N MET A 114 -0.19 8.82 14.81
CA MET A 114 0.01 9.93 13.87
C MET A 114 1.45 10.48 13.85
N HIS A 115 2.23 10.24 14.90
CA HIS A 115 3.60 10.70 15.02
C HIS A 115 4.64 9.57 14.93
N ALA A 116 4.20 8.33 14.79
CA ALA A 116 5.08 7.17 14.70
C ALA A 116 5.86 7.15 13.38
N ILE A 117 7.19 7.03 13.47
CA ILE A 117 8.07 7.00 12.29
C ILE A 117 7.80 5.74 11.46
N GLU A 118 7.53 4.63 12.12
CA GLU A 118 7.20 3.33 11.52
C GLU A 118 5.93 3.43 10.69
N LEU A 119 4.88 4.07 11.23
CA LEU A 119 3.63 4.25 10.51
C LEU A 119 3.78 5.23 9.36
N ARG A 120 4.57 6.30 9.53
CA ARG A 120 4.88 7.26 8.47
C ARG A 120 5.60 6.61 7.28
N ARG A 121 6.56 5.71 7.57
CA ARG A 121 7.23 4.91 6.54
C ARG A 121 6.24 3.99 5.83
N HIS A 122 5.35 3.32 6.58
CA HIS A 122 4.34 2.45 5.99
C HIS A 122 3.32 3.20 5.14
N ALA A 123 2.86 4.38 5.59
CA ALA A 123 2.02 5.28 4.83
C ALA A 123 2.66 5.70 3.50
N SER A 124 3.97 5.99 3.51
CA SER A 124 4.71 6.29 2.28
C SER A 124 4.71 5.11 1.32
N VAL A 125 4.97 3.89 1.80
CA VAL A 125 4.97 2.67 0.95
C VAL A 125 3.58 2.42 0.37
N TYR A 126 2.53 2.54 1.19
CA TYR A 126 1.14 2.38 0.78
C TYR A 126 0.77 3.38 -0.33
N MET A 127 1.07 4.66 -0.13
CA MET A 127 0.75 5.71 -1.12
C MET A 127 1.58 5.61 -2.39
N CYS A 128 2.84 5.18 -2.30
CA CYS A 128 3.64 4.85 -3.48
C CYS A 128 3.02 3.68 -4.26
N GLY A 129 2.59 2.61 -3.58
CA GLY A 129 1.94 1.48 -4.22
C GLY A 129 0.64 1.86 -4.94
N LEU A 130 -0.22 2.63 -4.27
CA LEU A 130 -1.46 3.14 -4.85
C LEU A 130 -1.17 4.08 -6.05
N GLY A 131 -0.18 4.97 -5.91
CA GLY A 131 0.25 5.85 -7.00
C GLY A 131 0.80 5.08 -8.20
N SER A 132 1.58 4.01 -7.99
CA SER A 132 2.09 3.16 -9.07
C SER A 132 0.97 2.46 -9.83
N ILE A 133 -0.08 1.96 -9.14
CA ILE A 133 -1.26 1.38 -9.80
C ILE A 133 -1.97 2.44 -10.65
N ILE A 134 -2.17 3.64 -10.12
CA ILE A 134 -2.90 4.70 -10.82
C ILE A 134 -2.11 5.22 -12.03
N GLN A 135 -0.79 5.32 -11.92
CA GLN A 135 0.08 5.73 -13.03
C GLN A 135 0.10 4.71 -14.17
N SER A 136 -0.03 3.42 -13.87
CA SER A 136 -0.03 2.36 -14.88
C SER A 136 -1.39 2.15 -15.57
N MET A 137 -2.47 2.85 -15.15
CA MET A 137 -3.80 2.68 -15.74
C MET A 137 -3.88 2.98 -17.25
N ARG A 138 -2.90 3.68 -17.81
CA ARG A 138 -2.81 3.98 -19.26
C ARG A 138 -2.40 2.77 -20.12
N ASN A 139 -1.78 1.77 -19.51
CA ASN A 139 -1.28 0.60 -20.21
C ASN A 139 -1.73 -0.65 -19.45
N GLU A 140 -2.48 -1.51 -20.12
CA GLU A 140 -3.07 -2.69 -19.50
C GLU A 140 -2.02 -3.68 -18.98
N GLU A 141 -0.93 -3.88 -19.70
CA GLU A 141 0.18 -4.76 -19.29
C GLU A 141 0.89 -4.21 -18.05
N GLU A 142 1.13 -2.88 -18.01
CA GLU A 142 1.71 -2.23 -16.84
C GLU A 142 0.77 -2.30 -15.64
N LEU A 143 -0.54 -2.10 -15.83
CA LEU A 143 -1.54 -2.21 -14.77
C LEU A 143 -1.59 -3.62 -14.19
N ALA A 144 -1.66 -4.64 -15.05
CA ALA A 144 -1.61 -6.03 -14.67
C ALA A 144 -0.31 -6.34 -13.88
N ALA A 145 0.84 -5.90 -14.38
CA ALA A 145 2.12 -6.12 -13.71
C ALA A 145 2.19 -5.47 -12.32
N GLN A 146 1.71 -4.23 -12.18
CA GLN A 146 1.69 -3.54 -10.88
C GLN A 146 0.73 -4.20 -9.90
N LEU A 147 -0.47 -4.57 -10.33
CA LEU A 147 -1.44 -5.25 -9.46
C LEU A 147 -0.96 -6.65 -9.06
N ASN A 148 -0.33 -7.39 -9.97
CA ASN A 148 0.30 -8.68 -9.66
C ASN A 148 1.40 -8.56 -8.61
N ARG A 149 2.24 -7.52 -8.73
CA ARG A 149 3.28 -7.22 -7.74
C ARG A 149 2.69 -6.92 -6.36
N ILE A 150 1.62 -6.13 -6.31
CA ILE A 150 0.94 -5.79 -5.05
C ILE A 150 0.27 -7.03 -4.44
N ALA A 151 -0.39 -7.87 -5.24
CA ALA A 151 -0.99 -9.11 -4.76
C ALA A 151 0.05 -10.05 -4.13
N ARG A 152 1.20 -10.24 -4.80
CA ARG A 152 2.33 -11.04 -4.28
C ARG A 152 2.92 -10.47 -2.99
N ALA A 153 3.05 -9.15 -2.89
CA ALA A 153 3.53 -8.51 -1.67
C ALA A 153 2.60 -8.79 -0.48
N HIS A 154 1.28 -8.76 -0.71
CA HIS A 154 0.29 -9.11 0.32
C HIS A 154 0.37 -10.59 0.69
N ILE A 155 0.58 -11.52 -0.26
CA ILE A 155 0.80 -12.96 0.00
C ILE A 155 2.00 -13.22 0.88
N ASN A 156 3.10 -12.52 0.65
CA ASN A 156 4.26 -12.65 1.52
C ASN A 156 3.94 -12.20 2.96
N VAL A 157 3.11 -11.17 3.12
CA VAL A 157 2.60 -10.77 4.44
C VAL A 157 1.66 -11.83 5.03
N PHE A 158 0.80 -12.47 4.22
CA PHE A 158 -0.02 -13.61 4.65
C PHE A 158 0.82 -14.78 5.16
N ALA A 159 1.80 -15.22 4.39
CA ALA A 159 2.61 -16.38 4.70
C ALA A 159 3.47 -16.21 5.95
N THR A 160 3.87 -14.97 6.25
CA THR A 160 4.78 -14.67 7.37
C THR A 160 4.05 -14.26 8.65
N ASN A 161 2.72 -14.13 8.64
CA ASN A 161 2.00 -13.53 9.77
C ASN A 161 0.68 -14.23 10.14
N LEU A 162 0.71 -14.99 11.24
CA LEU A 162 -0.46 -15.70 11.79
C LEU A 162 -1.61 -14.76 12.18
N ASN A 163 -1.31 -13.54 12.65
CA ASN A 163 -2.37 -12.57 12.96
C ASN A 163 -3.09 -12.11 11.70
N TYR A 164 -2.39 -12.01 10.58
CA TYR A 164 -3.00 -11.66 9.31
C TYR A 164 -3.95 -12.75 8.80
N ILE A 165 -3.60 -14.03 8.96
CA ILE A 165 -4.50 -15.16 8.66
C ILE A 165 -5.74 -15.12 9.56
N SER A 166 -5.56 -14.89 10.87
CA SER A 166 -6.67 -14.78 11.83
C SER A 166 -7.61 -13.61 11.52
N VAL A 167 -7.04 -12.43 11.24
CA VAL A 167 -7.80 -11.24 10.83
C VAL A 167 -8.55 -11.53 9.53
N THR A 168 -7.86 -11.95 8.48
CA THR A 168 -8.47 -12.14 7.15
C THR A 168 -9.49 -13.28 7.08
N ASN A 169 -9.30 -14.39 7.82
CA ASN A 169 -10.28 -15.47 7.89
C ASN A 169 -11.53 -15.08 8.71
N THR A 170 -11.37 -14.27 9.76
CA THR A 170 -12.52 -13.69 10.48
C THR A 170 -13.32 -12.77 9.57
N LEU A 171 -12.63 -12.01 8.71
CA LEU A 171 -13.24 -11.05 7.79
C LEU A 171 -13.92 -11.70 6.58
N LYS A 172 -13.40 -12.81 6.05
CA LYS A 172 -14.07 -13.61 4.99
C LYS A 172 -15.45 -14.13 5.37
N LYS A 173 -15.78 -14.20 6.67
CA LYS A 173 -17.09 -14.65 7.16
C LYS A 173 -18.15 -13.53 7.13
N SER A 174 -17.73 -12.27 7.03
CA SER A 174 -18.62 -11.13 6.82
C SER A 174 -18.89 -10.98 5.33
N SER A 175 -20.16 -11.04 4.93
CA SER A 175 -20.65 -11.12 3.55
C SER A 175 -20.36 -9.90 2.67
N SER A 176 -19.62 -8.91 3.18
CA SER A 176 -19.21 -7.75 2.41
C SER A 176 -17.85 -8.05 1.79
N LYS A 177 -17.86 -8.36 0.49
CA LYS A 177 -16.66 -8.46 -0.36
C LYS A 177 -16.01 -7.08 -0.59
N SER A 178 -16.24 -6.13 0.32
CA SER A 178 -15.69 -4.79 0.35
C SER A 178 -14.55 -4.76 1.35
N THR A 179 -13.35 -4.43 0.87
CA THR A 179 -12.15 -4.34 1.69
C THR A 179 -12.34 -3.30 2.80
N HIS A 180 -12.03 -3.60 4.07
CA HIS A 180 -12.04 -2.62 5.17
C HIS A 180 -11.14 -1.39 4.93
N MET A 181 -10.22 -1.49 3.98
CA MET A 181 -9.41 -0.37 3.50
C MET A 181 -10.22 0.64 2.67
N LEU A 182 -11.34 0.24 2.05
CA LEU A 182 -12.12 1.09 1.16
C LEU A 182 -12.77 2.23 1.91
N ASP A 183 -13.37 2.00 3.07
CA ASP A 183 -14.11 3.05 3.80
C ASP A 183 -13.19 4.22 4.20
N PRO A 184 -12.03 3.99 4.85
CA PRO A 184 -11.06 5.06 5.12
C PRO A 184 -10.55 5.77 3.86
N VAL A 185 -10.46 5.07 2.73
CA VAL A 185 -10.00 5.65 1.47
C VAL A 185 -11.07 6.54 0.87
N LEU A 186 -12.32 6.08 0.83
CA LEU A 186 -13.46 6.86 0.34
C LEU A 186 -13.67 8.12 1.16
N ASP A 187 -13.52 8.04 2.48
CA ASP A 187 -13.54 9.20 3.38
C ASP A 187 -12.50 10.24 2.97
N VAL A 188 -11.26 9.81 2.77
CA VAL A 188 -10.16 10.72 2.45
C VAL A 188 -10.24 11.24 1.01
N VAL A 189 -10.71 10.43 0.07
CA VAL A 189 -11.02 10.87 -1.30
C VAL A 189 -12.06 11.98 -1.23
N LYS A 190 -13.16 11.79 -0.48
CA LYS A 190 -14.18 12.81 -0.28
C LYS A 190 -13.59 14.08 0.34
N GLU A 191 -12.81 13.97 1.41
CA GLU A 191 -12.14 15.11 2.07
C GLU A 191 -11.22 15.89 1.11
N CYS A 192 -10.40 15.19 0.31
CA CYS A 192 -9.47 15.82 -0.64
C CYS A 192 -10.16 16.44 -1.87
N ASN A 193 -11.38 16.00 -2.21
CA ASN A 193 -12.09 16.41 -3.42
C ASN A 193 -13.27 17.36 -3.11
N GLY A 194 -13.15 18.18 -2.06
CA GLY A 194 -14.11 19.23 -1.74
C GLY A 194 -15.35 18.74 -0.97
N TYR A 195 -15.23 17.63 -0.24
CA TYR A 195 -16.27 16.99 0.57
C TYR A 195 -17.50 16.50 -0.22
N GLN A 196 -17.44 16.54 -1.54
CA GLN A 196 -18.43 15.96 -2.43
C GLN A 196 -17.88 14.66 -3.01
N MET A 197 -18.74 13.65 -3.10
CA MET A 197 -18.40 12.38 -3.74
C MET A 197 -19.62 11.89 -4.48
N ASP A 198 -19.55 11.94 -5.81
CA ASP A 198 -20.57 11.38 -6.67
C ASP A 198 -20.50 9.83 -6.68
N ASN A 199 -21.57 9.22 -7.20
CA ASN A 199 -21.68 7.77 -7.26
C ASN A 199 -20.63 7.16 -8.18
N GLU A 200 -20.24 7.83 -9.27
CA GLU A 200 -19.25 7.33 -10.22
C GLU A 200 -17.86 7.24 -9.60
N THR A 201 -17.47 8.24 -8.81
CA THR A 201 -16.23 8.26 -8.03
C THR A 201 -16.23 7.15 -7.00
N LYS A 202 -17.31 7.02 -6.23
CA LYS A 202 -17.44 5.93 -5.26
C LYS A 202 -17.32 4.56 -5.94
N GLU A 203 -17.98 4.37 -7.08
CA GLU A 203 -17.96 3.13 -7.85
C GLU A 203 -16.58 2.83 -8.44
N ALA A 204 -15.88 3.84 -8.97
CA ALA A 204 -14.53 3.69 -9.52
C ALA A 204 -13.54 3.21 -8.43
N TRP A 205 -13.55 3.86 -7.26
CA TRP A 205 -12.72 3.45 -6.12
C TRP A 205 -13.11 2.07 -5.58
N THR A 206 -14.41 1.77 -5.48
CA THR A 206 -14.89 0.45 -5.07
C THR A 206 -14.39 -0.63 -6.03
N THR A 207 -14.51 -0.40 -7.34
CA THR A 207 -14.07 -1.34 -8.38
C THR A 207 -12.57 -1.60 -8.30
N LEU A 208 -11.76 -0.56 -8.09
CA LEU A 208 -10.32 -0.71 -7.93
C LEU A 208 -9.96 -1.60 -6.72
N TYR A 209 -10.56 -1.35 -5.57
CA TYR A 209 -10.30 -2.13 -4.36
C TYR A 209 -10.81 -3.57 -4.46
N ASP A 210 -11.95 -3.78 -5.13
CA ASP A 210 -12.47 -5.11 -5.45
C ASP A 210 -11.51 -5.89 -6.37
N VAL A 211 -10.96 -5.24 -7.39
CA VAL A 211 -9.95 -5.82 -8.28
C VAL A 211 -8.71 -6.23 -7.50
N ILE A 212 -8.18 -5.37 -6.63
CA ILE A 212 -7.03 -5.67 -5.77
C ILE A 212 -7.33 -6.87 -4.86
N ALA A 213 -8.50 -6.88 -4.20
CA ALA A 213 -8.91 -7.95 -3.30
C ALA A 213 -9.03 -9.30 -4.02
N ASN A 214 -9.67 -9.31 -5.19
CA ASN A 214 -9.82 -10.52 -6.00
C ASN A 214 -8.47 -11.04 -6.48
N LEU A 215 -7.56 -10.16 -6.90
CA LEU A 215 -6.21 -10.56 -7.31
C LEU A 215 -5.41 -11.17 -6.16
N ILE A 216 -5.50 -10.59 -4.96
CA ILE A 216 -4.91 -11.18 -3.77
C ILE A 216 -5.45 -12.60 -3.54
N ASP A 217 -6.76 -12.82 -3.65
CA ASP A 217 -7.37 -14.14 -3.50
C ASP A 217 -6.99 -15.12 -4.63
N ILE A 218 -6.90 -14.65 -5.88
CA ILE A 218 -6.46 -15.45 -7.03
C ILE A 218 -5.05 -15.99 -6.77
N TYR A 219 -4.11 -15.12 -6.38
CA TYR A 219 -2.73 -15.53 -6.14
C TYR A 219 -2.58 -16.32 -4.83
N ARG A 220 -3.44 -16.11 -3.83
CA ARG A 220 -3.46 -16.91 -2.59
C ARG A 220 -3.85 -18.36 -2.84
N ASN A 221 -4.79 -18.60 -3.77
CA ASN A 221 -5.30 -19.93 -4.10
C ASN A 221 -4.53 -20.61 -5.24
N LYS A 222 -3.38 -20.04 -5.65
CA LYS A 222 -2.57 -20.62 -6.72
C LYS A 222 -1.93 -21.93 -6.24
N PRO A 223 -2.10 -23.06 -6.95
CA PRO A 223 -1.40 -24.29 -6.62
C PRO A 223 0.12 -24.09 -6.78
N HIS A 224 0.88 -24.54 -5.79
CA HIS A 224 2.35 -24.47 -5.75
C HIS A 224 2.99 -25.69 -6.42
#